data_AF-A0A4R0RIY5-F1
#
_entry.id   AF-A0A4R0RIY5-F1
#
_cell.length_a   1.000
_cell.length_b   1.000
_cell.length_c   1.000
_cell.angle_alpha   90.00
_cell.angle_beta   90.00
_cell.angle_gamma   90.00
#
_symmetry.space_group_name_H-M   'P 1'
#
loop_
_entity.id
_entity.type
_entity.pdbx_description
1 polymer ?
#
loop_
_entity_poly.entity_id
_entity_poly.type
_entity_poly.pdbx_seq_one_letter_code
_entity_poly.pdbx_strand_id
1 'polypeptide(L)'
;MDKHQWHDDEVRALAERGLTLENLGPLDRFNRVRPCYDSQENFFVAKATPRDSSEAAVLRSLIETPHCENRVVPAELVDCQHSTLVIMPFLRTLLLASPEYVTVEQYLHLFTQMIEGLNFMHERNIAFGDIDAENIVWSVGALKLRSFKIDAHALYYIDFGAARRLSAGPGKGITISDYRKHGGHYRPPEGVEDLDPYAYDVYSLGETLYNTCRVAQERYSDFSFPPCLHKFIDTLRSPNPIHRPSMRVVRQQWSELRNCLLMTKDK
;
A
#
# COMPACT_ATOMS: atom_id res chain seq x y z
N MET A 1 -8.99 -23.17 -20.88
CA MET A 1 -8.23 -23.09 -19.61
C MET A 1 -8.61 -21.79 -18.93
N ASP A 2 -8.97 -21.82 -17.65
CA ASP A 2 -9.31 -20.62 -16.89
C ASP A 2 -8.02 -19.81 -16.64
N LYS A 3 -7.94 -18.59 -17.19
CA LYS A 3 -6.75 -17.71 -17.09
C LYS A 3 -6.37 -17.34 -15.65
N HIS A 4 -7.25 -17.62 -14.69
CA HIS A 4 -7.06 -17.34 -13.27
C HIS A 4 -6.61 -18.57 -12.47
N GLN A 5 -6.43 -19.72 -13.11
CA GLN A 5 -5.89 -20.89 -12.42
C GLN A 5 -4.38 -20.75 -12.18
N TRP A 6 -3.93 -21.37 -11.10
CA TRP A 6 -2.52 -21.52 -10.79
C TRP A 6 -1.92 -22.64 -11.64
N HIS A 7 -0.71 -22.44 -12.12
CA HIS A 7 0.04 -23.39 -12.95
C HIS A 7 0.86 -24.36 -12.10
N ASP A 8 1.18 -25.54 -12.65
CA ASP A 8 1.89 -26.60 -11.91
C ASP A 8 3.29 -26.18 -11.45
N ASP A 9 3.98 -25.35 -12.21
CA ASP A 9 5.29 -24.79 -11.86
C ASP A 9 5.20 -23.78 -10.72
N GLU A 10 4.15 -22.97 -10.67
CA GLU A 10 3.86 -22.07 -9.55
C GLU A 10 3.58 -22.84 -8.25
N VAL A 11 2.75 -23.89 -8.32
CA VAL A 11 2.45 -24.75 -7.16
C VAL A 11 3.70 -25.48 -6.68
N ARG A 12 4.53 -25.98 -7.61
CA ARG A 12 5.81 -26.61 -7.30
C ARG A 12 6.79 -25.64 -6.64
N ALA A 13 6.90 -24.43 -7.15
CA ALA A 13 7.77 -23.39 -6.59
C ALA A 13 7.40 -23.05 -5.14
N LEU A 14 6.12 -23.06 -4.78
CA LEU A 14 5.66 -22.94 -3.39
C LEU A 14 6.05 -24.18 -2.56
N ALA A 15 5.81 -25.38 -3.07
CA ALA A 15 6.13 -26.63 -2.38
C ALA A 15 7.64 -26.79 -2.09
N GLU A 16 8.51 -26.40 -3.03
CA GLU A 16 9.97 -26.37 -2.85
C GLU A 16 10.42 -25.41 -1.74
N ARG A 17 9.59 -24.41 -1.42
CA ARG A 17 9.77 -23.49 -0.28
C ARG A 17 9.07 -23.99 0.98
N GLY A 18 8.56 -25.22 0.99
CA GLY A 18 7.80 -25.77 2.11
C GLY A 18 6.52 -24.99 2.39
N LEU A 19 5.89 -24.41 1.36
CA LEU A 19 4.60 -23.73 1.47
C LEU A 19 3.52 -24.57 0.78
N THR A 20 2.39 -24.71 1.46
CA THR A 20 1.20 -25.38 0.93
C THR A 20 0.14 -24.33 0.63
N LEU A 21 -0.42 -24.35 -0.59
CA LEU A 21 -1.57 -23.50 -0.92
C LEU A 21 -2.79 -23.94 -0.11
N GLU A 22 -3.47 -22.98 0.48
CA GLU A 22 -4.65 -23.28 1.28
C GLU A 22 -5.88 -23.58 0.40
N ASN A 23 -6.65 -24.59 0.80
CA ASN A 23 -7.84 -25.05 0.08
C ASN A 23 -9.13 -24.27 0.40
N LEU A 24 -9.04 -23.20 1.20
CA LEU A 24 -10.16 -22.31 1.53
C LEU A 24 -10.64 -21.45 0.34
N GLY A 25 -10.10 -21.66 -0.86
CA GLY A 25 -10.39 -20.86 -2.04
C GLY A 25 -9.46 -19.65 -2.19
N PRO A 26 -9.52 -18.92 -3.31
CA PRO A 26 -8.68 -17.76 -3.53
C PRO A 26 -9.13 -16.55 -2.70
N LEU A 27 -8.16 -15.79 -2.17
CA LEU A 27 -8.42 -14.48 -1.55
C LEU A 27 -8.93 -13.50 -2.61
N ASP A 28 -8.28 -13.53 -3.78
CA ASP A 28 -8.75 -12.86 -4.99
C ASP A 28 -8.50 -13.78 -6.18
N ARG A 29 -9.58 -14.34 -6.71
CA ARG A 29 -9.51 -15.23 -7.87
C ARG A 29 -8.99 -14.49 -9.10
N PHE A 30 -9.48 -13.29 -9.34
CA PHE A 30 -9.21 -12.56 -10.58
C PHE A 30 -7.76 -12.11 -10.66
N ASN A 31 -7.16 -11.78 -9.50
CA ASN A 31 -5.75 -11.41 -9.40
C ASN A 31 -4.82 -12.56 -8.97
N ARG A 32 -5.33 -13.80 -8.96
CA ARG A 32 -4.57 -15.03 -8.64
C ARG A 32 -3.84 -14.90 -7.30
N VAL A 33 -4.55 -14.45 -6.27
CA VAL A 33 -4.07 -14.31 -4.88
C VAL A 33 -4.66 -15.40 -4.00
N ARG A 34 -3.81 -16.11 -3.25
CA ARG A 34 -4.22 -17.21 -2.37
C ARG A 34 -3.46 -17.17 -1.04
N PRO A 35 -4.07 -17.64 0.06
CA PRO A 35 -3.32 -17.94 1.26
C PRO A 35 -2.45 -19.18 1.05
N CYS A 36 -1.30 -19.21 1.71
CA CYS A 36 -0.48 -20.40 1.85
C CYS A 36 0.11 -20.47 3.25
N TYR A 37 0.54 -21.66 3.67
CA TYR A 37 1.07 -21.87 5.01
C TYR A 37 2.25 -22.83 4.99
N ASP A 38 3.09 -22.73 6.02
CA ASP A 38 4.19 -23.67 6.23
C ASP A 38 3.85 -24.80 7.21
N SER A 39 4.80 -25.72 7.42
CA SER A 39 4.61 -26.86 8.33
C SER A 39 4.43 -26.48 9.80
N GLN A 40 4.65 -25.21 10.17
CA GLN A 40 4.43 -24.68 11.51
C GLN A 40 3.12 -23.87 11.59
N GLU A 41 2.26 -23.97 10.57
CA GLU A 41 1.01 -23.21 10.45
C GLU A 41 1.22 -21.68 10.46
N ASN A 42 2.39 -21.21 10.04
CA ASN A 42 2.57 -19.79 9.75
C ASN A 42 1.91 -19.45 8.42
N PHE A 43 1.09 -18.41 8.39
CA PHE A 43 0.34 -17.99 7.21
C PHE A 43 1.06 -16.92 6.39
N PHE A 44 0.95 -17.05 5.08
CA PHE A 44 1.49 -16.19 4.04
C PHE A 44 0.43 -15.96 2.96
N VAL A 45 0.71 -15.00 2.09
CA VAL A 45 -0.06 -14.77 0.87
C VAL A 45 0.86 -14.97 -0.31
N ALA A 46 0.37 -15.69 -1.32
CA ALA A 46 1.03 -15.83 -2.60
C ALA A 46 0.15 -15.22 -3.70
N LYS A 47 0.74 -14.35 -4.52
CA LYS A 47 0.13 -13.77 -5.71
C LYS A 47 0.95 -14.16 -6.94
N ALA A 48 0.29 -14.58 -8.01
CA ALA A 48 0.95 -14.92 -9.26
C ALA A 48 0.71 -13.83 -10.33
N THR A 49 1.67 -12.93 -10.51
CA THR A 49 1.61 -11.82 -11.49
C THR A 49 2.31 -12.21 -12.80
N PRO A 50 1.90 -11.73 -13.99
CA PRO A 50 2.64 -12.00 -15.22
C PRO A 50 4.11 -11.55 -15.12
N ARG A 51 5.04 -12.37 -15.63
CA ARG A 51 6.48 -12.17 -15.42
C ARG A 51 7.03 -10.82 -15.90
N ASP A 52 6.48 -10.34 -17.01
CA ASP A 52 6.88 -9.10 -17.68
C ASP A 52 5.92 -7.92 -17.38
N SER A 53 5.12 -8.05 -16.30
CA SER A 53 4.18 -6.99 -15.91
C SER A 53 4.90 -5.77 -15.30
N SER A 54 4.23 -4.62 -15.37
CA SER A 54 4.66 -3.41 -14.65
C SER A 54 4.77 -3.68 -13.14
N GLU A 55 3.82 -4.43 -12.58
CA GLU A 55 3.82 -4.85 -11.17
C GLU A 55 5.10 -5.61 -10.80
N ALA A 56 5.47 -6.64 -11.56
CA ALA A 56 6.68 -7.44 -11.31
C ALA A 56 7.94 -6.58 -11.38
N ALA A 57 8.04 -5.68 -12.36
CA ALA A 57 9.18 -4.78 -12.52
C ALA A 57 9.29 -3.77 -11.36
N VAL A 58 8.17 -3.19 -10.92
CA VAL A 58 8.12 -2.26 -9.77
C VAL A 58 8.48 -2.98 -8.48
N LEU A 59 7.90 -4.15 -8.22
CA LEU A 59 8.18 -4.94 -7.02
C LEU A 59 9.65 -5.33 -6.93
N ARG A 60 10.26 -5.85 -8.01
CA ARG A 60 11.70 -6.15 -8.04
C ARG A 60 12.52 -4.92 -7.67
N SER A 61 12.27 -3.79 -8.34
CA SER A 61 13.01 -2.54 -8.11
C SER A 61 12.88 -2.03 -6.66
N LEU A 62 11.71 -2.16 -6.04
CA LEU A 62 11.49 -1.72 -4.66
C LEU A 62 12.13 -2.69 -3.67
N ILE A 63 11.93 -4.00 -3.82
CA ILE A 63 12.49 -5.01 -2.91
C ILE A 63 14.02 -4.99 -2.91
N GLU A 64 14.65 -4.75 -4.06
CA GLU A 64 16.10 -4.62 -4.20
C GLU A 64 16.68 -3.30 -3.65
N THR A 65 15.82 -2.38 -3.17
CA THR A 65 16.24 -1.09 -2.60
C THR A 65 15.92 -0.99 -1.11
N PRO A 66 16.73 -1.57 -0.20
CA PRO A 66 16.53 -1.43 1.24
C PRO A 66 16.61 0.04 1.67
N HIS A 67 15.55 0.53 2.30
CA HIS A 67 15.47 1.86 2.88
C HIS A 67 14.38 1.90 3.95
N CYS A 68 14.55 2.67 5.03
CA CYS A 68 13.57 2.73 6.12
C CYS A 68 12.22 3.33 5.69
N GLU A 69 12.24 4.22 4.69
CA GLU A 69 11.03 4.79 4.07
C GLU A 69 10.46 3.92 2.95
N ASN A 70 11.15 2.85 2.54
CA ASN A 70 10.59 1.93 1.58
C ASN A 70 9.54 1.05 2.27
N ARG A 71 8.27 1.32 1.98
CA ARG A 71 7.13 0.63 2.57
C ARG A 71 6.50 -0.39 1.62
N VAL A 72 7.23 -0.92 0.65
CA VAL A 72 6.78 -2.14 -0.04
C VAL A 72 6.73 -3.29 0.97
N VAL A 73 5.69 -4.13 0.89
CA VAL A 73 5.64 -5.34 1.73
C VAL A 73 6.89 -6.19 1.49
N PRO A 74 7.56 -6.67 2.55
CA PRO A 74 8.64 -7.63 2.40
C PRO A 74 8.11 -8.87 1.69
N ALA A 75 8.71 -9.23 0.56
CA ALA A 75 8.27 -10.37 -0.23
C ALA A 75 9.46 -11.11 -0.83
N GLU A 76 9.29 -12.41 -0.99
CA GLU A 76 10.13 -13.24 -1.84
C GLU A 76 9.53 -13.26 -3.25
N LEU A 77 10.34 -12.93 -4.25
CA LEU A 77 9.96 -13.02 -5.66
C LEU A 77 10.53 -14.28 -6.28
N VAL A 78 9.67 -15.04 -6.95
CA VAL A 78 10.05 -16.31 -7.60
C VAL A 78 9.60 -16.31 -9.03
N ASP A 79 10.54 -16.36 -9.96
CA ASP A 79 10.21 -16.47 -11.37
C ASP A 79 9.76 -17.90 -11.71
N CYS A 80 8.59 -17.99 -12.31
CA CYS A 80 8.01 -19.17 -12.93
C CYS A 80 8.06 -19.01 -14.47
N GLN A 81 7.47 -19.95 -15.21
CA GLN A 81 7.55 -19.96 -16.67
C GLN A 81 6.95 -18.70 -17.31
N HIS A 82 5.77 -18.28 -16.85
CA HIS A 82 5.03 -17.13 -17.40
C HIS A 82 4.61 -16.09 -16.35
N SER A 83 4.98 -16.33 -15.09
CA SER A 83 4.61 -15.49 -13.95
C SER A 83 5.80 -15.27 -13.03
N THR A 84 5.66 -14.30 -12.15
CA THR A 84 6.48 -14.15 -10.95
C THR A 84 5.54 -14.33 -9.76
N LEU A 85 5.86 -15.28 -8.88
CA LEU A 85 5.19 -15.39 -7.59
C LEU A 85 5.72 -14.33 -6.65
N VAL A 86 4.80 -13.62 -6.01
CA VAL A 86 5.03 -12.69 -4.93
C VAL A 86 4.56 -13.38 -3.66
N ILE A 87 5.50 -13.81 -2.81
CA ILE A 87 5.22 -14.51 -1.56
C ILE A 87 5.50 -13.53 -0.42
N MET A 88 4.49 -13.19 0.36
CA MET A 88 4.57 -12.17 1.40
C MET A 88 3.91 -12.64 2.71
N PRO A 89 4.28 -12.05 3.87
CA PRO A 89 3.59 -12.28 5.13
C PRO A 89 2.07 -12.02 5.04
N PHE A 90 1.27 -12.84 5.73
CA PHE A 90 -0.16 -12.54 5.86
C PHE A 90 -0.40 -11.56 7.00
N LEU A 91 -0.56 -10.28 6.66
CA LEU A 91 -0.77 -9.18 7.59
C LEU A 91 -2.22 -8.67 7.54
N ARG A 92 -2.62 -7.91 8.56
CA ARG A 92 -3.98 -7.34 8.63
C ARG A 92 -4.05 -6.09 7.78
N THR A 93 -5.17 -5.90 7.08
CA THR A 93 -5.42 -4.65 6.35
C THR A 93 -5.59 -3.48 7.32
N LEU A 94 -5.27 -2.27 6.87
CA LEU A 94 -5.47 -1.04 7.64
C LEU A 94 -6.95 -0.81 7.96
N LEU A 95 -7.87 -1.28 7.11
CA LEU A 95 -9.31 -1.27 7.37
C LEU A 95 -9.70 -1.97 8.70
N LEU A 96 -8.87 -2.91 9.15
CA LEU A 96 -9.04 -3.63 10.42
C LEU A 96 -8.33 -2.97 11.60
N ALA A 97 -7.67 -1.81 11.42
CA ALA A 97 -7.18 -1.00 12.51
C ALA A 97 -8.37 -0.47 13.32
N SER A 98 -8.65 -1.11 14.46
CA SER A 98 -9.73 -0.73 15.36
C SER A 98 -9.22 0.21 16.45
N PRO A 99 -9.99 1.24 16.85
CA PRO A 99 -9.64 2.12 17.99
C PRO A 99 -9.40 1.37 19.30
N GLU A 100 -9.97 0.16 19.46
CA GLU A 100 -9.74 -0.71 20.63
C GLU A 100 -8.26 -1.09 20.81
N TYR A 101 -7.45 -1.00 19.74
CA TYR A 101 -6.04 -1.42 19.73
C TYR A 101 -5.09 -0.33 19.24
N VAL A 102 -5.59 0.85 18.85
CA VAL A 102 -4.80 1.89 18.18
C VAL A 102 -5.05 3.27 18.81
N THR A 103 -4.04 3.82 19.48
CA THR A 103 -4.07 5.17 20.02
C THR A 103 -3.95 6.21 18.90
N VAL A 104 -4.29 7.47 19.22
CA VAL A 104 -4.04 8.59 18.29
C VAL A 104 -2.55 8.66 17.89
N GLU A 105 -1.59 8.43 18.80
CA GLU A 105 -0.18 8.43 18.39
C GLU A 105 0.14 7.31 17.40
N GLN A 106 -0.45 6.14 17.58
CA GLN A 106 -0.27 5.01 16.66
C GLN A 106 -0.89 5.31 15.28
N TYR A 107 -2.06 5.94 15.20
CA TYR A 107 -2.59 6.41 13.91
C TYR A 107 -1.67 7.44 13.26
N LEU A 108 -1.15 8.42 14.01
CA LEU A 108 -0.19 9.38 13.48
C LEU A 108 1.10 8.68 13.02
N HIS A 109 1.53 7.62 13.70
CA HIS A 109 2.66 6.81 13.26
C HIS A 109 2.37 6.04 11.95
N LEU A 110 1.19 5.44 11.82
CA LEU A 110 0.77 4.77 10.58
C LEU A 110 0.68 5.77 9.41
N PHE A 111 0.09 6.95 9.64
CA PHE A 111 -0.01 8.02 8.64
C PHE A 111 1.38 8.51 8.19
N THR A 112 2.34 8.57 9.12
CA THR A 112 3.74 8.88 8.81
C THR A 112 4.32 7.87 7.83
N GLN A 113 4.12 6.58 8.09
CA GLN A 113 4.63 5.51 7.23
C GLN A 113 4.00 5.52 5.83
N MET A 114 2.69 5.79 5.72
CA MET A 114 2.03 5.95 4.42
C MET A 114 2.66 7.11 3.62
N ILE A 115 2.79 8.28 4.25
CA ILE A 115 3.34 9.48 3.60
C ILE A 115 4.80 9.27 3.17
N GLU A 116 5.62 8.69 4.04
CA GLU A 116 7.02 8.38 3.73
C GLU A 116 7.15 7.34 2.62
N GLY A 117 6.35 6.27 2.68
CA GLY A 117 6.32 5.23 1.67
C GLY A 117 5.95 5.74 0.28
N LEU A 118 4.91 6.58 0.20
CA LEU A 118 4.50 7.17 -1.06
C LEU A 118 5.52 8.19 -1.58
N ASN A 119 6.09 9.03 -0.71
CA ASN A 119 7.16 9.95 -1.09
C ASN A 119 8.37 9.19 -1.66
N PHE A 120 8.78 8.10 -1.01
CA PHE A 120 9.89 7.26 -1.44
C PHE A 120 9.69 6.69 -2.86
N MET A 121 8.45 6.27 -3.17
CA MET A 121 8.07 5.81 -4.51
C MET A 121 8.10 6.97 -5.52
N HIS A 122 7.53 8.12 -5.19
CA HIS A 122 7.49 9.29 -6.07
C HIS A 122 8.89 9.80 -6.43
N GLU A 123 9.83 9.81 -5.47
CA GLU A 123 11.25 10.18 -5.70
C GLU A 123 11.98 9.22 -6.66
N ARG A 124 11.44 8.01 -6.87
CA ARG A 124 11.95 6.99 -7.80
C ARG A 124 11.16 6.92 -9.10
N ASN A 125 10.34 7.94 -9.36
CA ASN A 125 9.41 8.03 -10.47
C ASN A 125 8.42 6.86 -10.51
N ILE A 126 8.02 6.32 -9.35
CA ILE A 126 7.00 5.28 -9.26
C ILE A 126 5.70 5.92 -8.78
N ALA A 127 4.64 5.76 -9.56
CA ALA A 127 3.28 6.05 -9.11
C ALA A 127 2.62 4.72 -8.71
N PHE A 128 1.91 4.74 -7.58
CA PHE A 128 1.29 3.54 -7.01
C PHE A 128 -0.05 3.22 -7.68
N GLY A 129 -0.88 4.24 -7.87
CA GLY A 129 -2.09 4.21 -8.70
C GLY A 129 -3.32 3.59 -8.05
N ASP A 130 -3.22 2.96 -6.87
CA ASP A 130 -4.38 2.33 -6.23
C ASP A 130 -4.33 2.37 -4.69
N ILE A 131 -4.02 3.53 -4.12
CA ILE A 131 -3.91 3.69 -2.67
C ILE A 131 -5.29 3.60 -2.02
N ASP A 132 -5.48 2.59 -1.17
CA ASP A 132 -6.62 2.46 -0.26
C ASP A 132 -6.23 1.65 0.99
N ALA A 133 -7.03 1.72 2.06
CA ALA A 133 -6.85 0.97 3.30
C ALA A 133 -6.92 -0.56 3.12
N GLU A 134 -7.48 -1.05 2.00
CA GLU A 134 -7.43 -2.47 1.62
C GLU A 134 -6.07 -2.87 1.03
N ASN A 135 -5.43 -1.96 0.29
CA ASN A 135 -4.09 -2.13 -0.29
C ASN A 135 -2.95 -1.69 0.64
N ILE A 136 -3.26 -1.49 1.91
CA ILE A 136 -2.32 -1.19 2.97
C ILE A 136 -2.49 -2.20 4.08
N VAL A 137 -1.41 -2.85 4.46
CA VAL A 137 -1.37 -3.80 5.58
C VAL A 137 -0.48 -3.29 6.68
N TRP A 138 -0.72 -3.77 7.90
CA TRP A 138 0.09 -3.41 9.04
C TRP A 138 0.18 -4.56 10.04
N SER A 139 1.15 -4.46 10.95
CA SER A 139 1.32 -5.42 12.04
C SER A 139 1.00 -4.80 13.39
N VAL A 140 0.21 -5.49 14.21
CA VAL A 140 -0.08 -5.05 15.59
C VAL A 140 1.16 -5.21 16.49
N GLY A 141 1.91 -6.29 16.31
CA GLY A 141 3.11 -6.60 17.09
C GLY A 141 4.29 -7.00 16.19
N ALA A 142 5.46 -7.19 16.78
CA ALA A 142 6.61 -7.68 16.01
C ALA A 142 6.40 -9.15 15.63
N LEU A 143 6.70 -9.50 14.38
CA LEU A 143 6.59 -10.85 13.84
C LEU A 143 7.89 -11.27 13.19
N LYS A 144 8.28 -12.53 13.38
CA LYS A 144 9.39 -13.16 12.67
C LYS A 144 8.86 -14.39 11.95
N LEU A 145 8.63 -14.26 10.65
CA LEU A 145 8.10 -15.31 9.79
C LEU A 145 9.19 -15.72 8.80
N ARG A 146 9.89 -16.82 9.09
CA ARG A 146 11.05 -17.28 8.32
C ARG A 146 12.11 -16.16 8.19
N SER A 147 12.35 -15.69 6.97
CA SER A 147 13.26 -14.58 6.65
C SER A 147 12.63 -13.20 6.85
N PHE A 148 11.29 -13.09 6.90
CA PHE A 148 10.60 -11.83 7.09
C PHE A 148 10.66 -11.40 8.55
N LYS A 149 11.25 -10.23 8.78
CA LYS A 149 11.26 -9.54 10.07
C LYS A 149 10.33 -8.34 9.95
N ILE A 150 9.24 -8.36 10.69
CA ILE A 150 8.22 -7.32 10.69
C ILE A 150 8.21 -6.67 12.06
N ASP A 151 8.48 -5.37 12.11
CA ASP A 151 8.42 -4.62 13.35
C ASP A 151 6.98 -4.38 13.81
N ALA A 152 6.79 -4.15 15.11
CA ALA A 152 5.49 -3.76 15.65
C ALA A 152 5.04 -2.43 15.04
N HIS A 153 3.77 -2.34 14.67
CA HIS A 153 3.18 -1.18 13.99
C HIS A 153 3.79 -0.84 12.64
N ALA A 154 4.57 -1.74 12.03
CA ALA A 154 5.06 -1.55 10.67
C ALA A 154 3.88 -1.60 9.68
N LEU A 155 3.88 -0.65 8.73
CA LEU A 155 2.90 -0.52 7.66
C LEU A 155 3.55 -0.74 6.31
N TYR A 156 2.84 -1.42 5.41
CA TYR A 156 3.30 -1.72 4.07
C TYR A 156 2.20 -1.55 3.02
N TYR A 157 2.59 -1.07 1.85
CA TYR A 157 1.82 -1.11 0.62
C TYR A 157 1.86 -2.54 0.04
N ILE A 158 0.71 -3.02 -0.40
CA ILE A 158 0.54 -4.29 -1.12
C ILE A 158 -0.20 -4.03 -2.44
N ASP A 159 -0.29 -5.04 -3.30
CA ASP A 159 -0.97 -4.95 -4.59
C ASP A 159 -0.46 -3.82 -5.50
N PHE A 160 0.62 -4.11 -6.22
CA PHE A 160 1.25 -3.16 -7.13
C PHE A 160 0.69 -3.30 -8.56
N GLY A 161 -0.51 -3.88 -8.73
CA GLY A 161 -1.14 -4.14 -10.02
C GLY A 161 -1.39 -2.88 -10.88
N ALA A 162 -1.65 -1.75 -10.24
CA ALA A 162 -1.81 -0.45 -10.88
C ALA A 162 -0.49 0.37 -10.95
N ALA A 163 0.53 -0.07 -10.20
CA ALA A 163 1.76 0.67 -10.02
C ALA A 163 2.64 0.62 -11.26
N ARG A 164 3.38 1.71 -11.47
CA ARG A 164 4.19 1.89 -12.67
C ARG A 164 5.38 2.79 -12.44
N ARG A 165 6.49 2.45 -13.10
CA ARG A 165 7.64 3.34 -13.23
C ARG A 165 7.43 4.25 -14.42
N LEU A 166 7.52 5.55 -14.19
CA LEU A 166 7.29 6.60 -15.18
C LEU A 166 8.62 7.16 -15.68
N SER A 167 8.56 7.81 -16.85
CA SER A 167 9.74 8.38 -17.50
C SER A 167 10.30 9.60 -16.77
N ALA A 168 9.49 10.28 -15.96
CA ALA A 168 9.89 11.44 -15.17
C ALA A 168 9.06 11.53 -13.87
N GLY A 169 9.60 12.24 -12.88
CA GLY A 169 8.97 12.41 -11.57
C GLY A 169 7.87 13.48 -11.53
N PRO A 170 7.33 13.77 -10.32
CA PRO A 170 6.25 14.72 -10.11
C PRO A 170 6.53 16.13 -10.68
N GLY A 171 5.49 16.79 -11.21
CA GLY A 171 5.58 18.15 -11.73
C GLY A 171 6.27 18.29 -13.09
N LYS A 172 6.50 17.18 -13.80
CA LYS A 172 7.08 17.16 -15.15
C LYS A 172 6.05 17.03 -16.27
N GLY A 173 4.75 17.09 -15.94
CA GLY A 173 3.67 17.00 -16.92
C GLY A 173 3.47 15.59 -17.50
N ILE A 174 3.81 14.55 -16.73
CA ILE A 174 3.51 13.16 -17.12
C ILE A 174 2.03 12.89 -16.88
N THR A 175 1.39 12.28 -17.87
CA THR A 175 -0.02 11.86 -17.80
C THR A 175 -0.18 10.40 -18.19
N ILE A 176 -1.27 9.79 -17.73
CA ILE A 176 -1.68 8.43 -18.11
C ILE A 176 -3.10 8.44 -18.67
N SER A 177 -3.36 7.55 -19.64
CA SER A 177 -4.67 7.42 -20.30
C SER A 177 -5.30 6.04 -20.12
N ASP A 178 -4.61 5.12 -19.43
CA ASP A 178 -5.02 3.74 -19.20
C ASP A 178 -5.68 3.55 -17.82
N TYR A 179 -6.06 4.63 -17.13
CA TYR A 179 -6.80 4.57 -15.87
C TYR A 179 -8.03 3.68 -15.99
N ARG A 180 -8.76 3.71 -17.11
CA ARG A 180 -9.95 2.86 -17.31
C ARG A 180 -9.65 1.35 -17.33
N LYS A 181 -8.40 0.97 -17.59
CA LYS A 181 -7.96 -0.44 -17.64
C LYS A 181 -7.49 -0.93 -16.27
N HIS A 182 -6.76 -0.09 -15.54
CA HIS A 182 -6.16 -0.48 -14.26
C HIS A 182 -6.98 -0.04 -13.05
N GLY A 183 -7.79 1.01 -13.20
CA GLY A 183 -8.63 1.56 -12.17
C GLY A 183 -7.84 2.09 -10.98
N GLY A 184 -8.60 2.44 -9.95
CA GLY A 184 -8.17 2.56 -8.58
C GLY A 184 -9.41 2.65 -7.70
N HIS A 185 -9.27 2.44 -6.39
CA HIS A 185 -10.39 2.46 -5.45
C HIS A 185 -11.16 3.80 -5.47
N TYR A 186 -10.45 4.90 -5.72
CA TYR A 186 -11.02 6.24 -5.77
C TYR A 186 -11.10 6.75 -7.20
N ARG A 187 -12.24 7.34 -7.60
CA ARG A 187 -12.33 7.99 -8.92
C ARG A 187 -11.67 9.38 -8.87
N PRO A 188 -10.76 9.73 -9.79
CA PRO A 188 -10.16 11.05 -9.82
C PRO A 188 -11.23 12.13 -10.10
N PRO A 189 -11.31 13.20 -9.29
CA PRO A 189 -12.30 14.26 -9.48
C PRO A 189 -12.05 15.11 -10.75
N GLU A 190 -10.80 15.15 -11.24
CA GLU A 190 -10.41 15.83 -12.47
C GLU A 190 -10.79 15.06 -13.75
N GLY A 191 -11.29 13.83 -13.63
CA GLY A 191 -11.54 12.93 -14.75
C GLY A 191 -10.42 11.92 -14.96
N VAL A 192 -10.58 11.06 -15.97
CA VAL A 192 -9.71 9.88 -16.19
C VAL A 192 -8.86 9.99 -17.46
N GLU A 193 -9.03 11.08 -18.20
CA GLU A 193 -8.26 11.38 -19.41
C GLU A 193 -7.05 12.23 -19.03
N ASP A 194 -5.87 11.92 -19.57
CA ASP A 194 -4.62 12.65 -19.31
C ASP A 194 -4.36 12.89 -17.81
N LEU A 195 -4.63 11.87 -17.00
CA LEU A 195 -4.53 11.95 -15.54
C LEU A 195 -3.06 12.08 -15.12
N ASP A 196 -2.73 13.06 -14.28
CA ASP A 196 -1.42 13.09 -13.60
C ASP A 196 -1.42 11.99 -12.52
N PRO A 197 -0.61 10.92 -12.69
CA PRO A 197 -0.64 9.78 -11.79
C PRO A 197 -0.10 10.12 -10.39
N TYR A 198 0.81 11.09 -10.29
CA TYR A 198 1.34 11.53 -8.99
C TYR A 198 0.32 12.37 -8.23
N ALA A 199 -0.35 13.30 -8.91
CA ALA A 199 -1.41 14.08 -8.29
C ALA A 199 -2.60 13.18 -7.88
N TYR A 200 -2.87 12.13 -8.65
CA TYR A 200 -3.88 11.13 -8.31
C TYR A 200 -3.48 10.30 -7.07
N ASP A 201 -2.23 9.86 -6.97
CA ASP A 201 -1.71 9.21 -5.76
C ASP A 201 -1.90 10.09 -4.51
N VAL A 202 -1.59 11.39 -4.60
CA VAL A 202 -1.79 12.32 -3.48
C VAL A 202 -3.27 12.41 -3.07
N TYR A 203 -4.17 12.43 -4.04
CA TYR A 203 -5.62 12.42 -3.80
C TYR A 203 -6.07 11.14 -3.10
N SER A 204 -5.68 9.97 -3.64
CA SER A 204 -6.03 8.67 -3.07
C SER A 204 -5.46 8.47 -1.66
N LEU A 205 -4.25 8.98 -1.39
CA LEU A 205 -3.71 9.06 -0.03
C LEU A 205 -4.60 9.92 0.87
N GLY A 206 -5.00 11.10 0.42
CA GLY A 206 -5.90 11.98 1.16
C GLY A 206 -7.25 11.33 1.48
N GLU A 207 -7.88 10.66 0.51
CA GLU A 207 -9.12 9.89 0.71
C GLU A 207 -8.92 8.75 1.71
N THR A 208 -7.81 8.01 1.60
CA THR A 208 -7.47 6.92 2.52
C THR A 208 -7.30 7.43 3.96
N LEU A 209 -6.58 8.54 4.16
CA LEU A 209 -6.40 9.16 5.47
C LEU A 209 -7.74 9.64 6.03
N TYR A 210 -8.57 10.29 5.21
CA TYR A 210 -9.90 10.76 5.61
C TYR A 210 -10.79 9.60 6.04
N ASN A 211 -10.88 8.54 5.23
CA ASN A 211 -11.70 7.37 5.52
C ASN A 211 -11.21 6.63 6.76
N THR A 212 -9.89 6.54 6.96
CA THR A 212 -9.31 5.97 8.17
C THR A 212 -9.73 6.78 9.41
N CYS A 213 -9.66 8.12 9.34
CA CYS A 213 -10.14 8.97 10.42
C CYS A 213 -11.63 8.78 10.70
N ARG A 214 -12.45 8.79 9.66
CA ARG A 214 -13.91 8.62 9.75
C ARG A 214 -14.28 7.28 10.40
N VAL A 215 -13.70 6.18 9.93
CA VAL A 215 -13.96 4.83 10.47
C VAL A 215 -13.54 4.73 11.93
N ALA A 216 -12.39 5.32 12.30
CA ALA A 216 -11.95 5.31 13.69
C ALA A 216 -12.93 6.08 14.61
N GLN A 217 -13.44 7.23 14.16
CA GLN A 217 -14.43 8.03 14.90
C GLN A 217 -15.80 7.35 15.00
N GLU A 218 -16.26 6.68 13.93
CA GLU A 218 -17.52 5.93 13.92
C GLU A 218 -17.51 4.74 14.87
N ARG A 219 -16.35 4.07 15.01
CA ARG A 219 -16.20 2.90 15.89
C ARG A 219 -15.98 3.28 17.36
N TYR A 220 -15.51 4.49 17.64
CA TYR A 220 -15.25 4.95 19.00
C TYR A 220 -15.53 6.45 19.12
N SER A 221 -16.70 6.79 19.66
CA SER A 221 -17.22 8.17 19.69
C SER A 221 -16.33 9.17 20.42
N ASP A 222 -15.57 8.72 21.40
CA ASP A 222 -14.65 9.56 22.17
C ASP A 222 -13.31 9.77 21.45
N PHE A 223 -13.09 9.05 20.35
CA PHE A 223 -11.93 9.20 19.48
C PHE A 223 -12.17 10.40 18.58
N SER A 224 -11.27 11.39 18.62
CA SER A 224 -11.34 12.51 17.69
C SER A 224 -9.96 12.88 17.18
N PHE A 225 -9.92 13.26 15.90
CA PHE A 225 -8.75 13.87 15.31
C PHE A 225 -8.89 15.39 15.35
N PRO A 226 -7.79 16.12 15.57
CA PRO A 226 -7.83 17.56 15.69
C PRO A 226 -8.18 18.23 14.35
N PRO A 227 -8.87 19.39 14.32
CA PRO A 227 -9.29 20.04 13.08
C PRO A 227 -8.14 20.39 12.12
N CYS A 228 -6.93 20.64 12.62
CA CYS A 228 -5.76 20.89 11.77
C CYS A 228 -5.34 19.65 10.95
N LEU A 229 -5.59 18.43 11.45
CA LEU A 229 -5.37 17.20 10.69
C LEU A 229 -6.33 17.11 9.50
N HIS A 230 -7.61 17.37 9.74
CA HIS A 230 -8.61 17.38 8.66
C HIS A 230 -8.28 18.43 7.61
N LYS A 231 -7.88 19.65 8.02
CA LYS A 231 -7.44 20.70 7.08
C LYS A 231 -6.24 20.25 6.24
N PHE A 232 -5.26 19.56 6.84
CA PHE A 232 -4.15 18.99 6.08
C PHE A 232 -4.65 17.96 5.07
N ILE A 233 -5.47 16.99 5.50
CA ILE A 233 -6.05 15.95 4.62
C ILE A 233 -6.83 16.58 3.46
N ASP A 234 -7.61 17.64 3.71
CA ASP A 234 -8.40 18.32 2.68
C ASP A 234 -7.52 18.97 1.58
N THR A 235 -6.26 19.33 1.88
CA THR A 235 -5.33 19.82 0.85
C THR A 235 -4.93 18.73 -0.13
N LEU A 236 -4.73 17.49 0.34
CA LEU A 236 -4.41 16.33 -0.49
C LEU A 236 -5.61 15.98 -1.38
N ARG A 237 -6.82 16.16 -0.85
CA ARG A 237 -8.10 15.82 -1.50
C ARG A 237 -8.64 16.91 -2.44
N SER A 238 -7.83 17.91 -2.80
CA SER A 238 -8.30 18.99 -3.66
C SER A 238 -8.86 18.44 -4.98
N PRO A 239 -10.05 18.87 -5.43
CA PRO A 239 -10.59 18.44 -6.73
C PRO A 239 -9.72 18.87 -7.92
N ASN A 240 -8.96 19.96 -7.78
CA ASN A 240 -8.01 20.40 -8.78
C ASN A 240 -6.61 19.83 -8.48
N PRO A 241 -6.05 18.97 -9.37
CA PRO A 241 -4.76 18.33 -9.14
C PRO A 241 -3.61 19.33 -8.96
N ILE A 242 -3.69 20.52 -9.56
CA ILE A 242 -2.65 21.57 -9.44
C ILE A 242 -2.53 22.08 -7.99
N HIS A 243 -3.61 22.00 -7.21
CA HIS A 243 -3.61 22.42 -5.81
C HIS A 243 -3.10 21.34 -4.85
N ARG A 244 -2.90 20.11 -5.34
CA ARG A 244 -2.37 19.02 -4.51
C ARG A 244 -0.84 19.19 -4.41
N PRO A 245 -0.27 19.26 -3.20
CA PRO A 245 1.17 19.39 -3.03
C PRO A 245 1.90 18.11 -3.49
N SER A 246 3.13 18.26 -3.99
CA SER A 246 4.00 17.10 -4.22
C SER A 246 4.26 16.33 -2.91
N MET A 247 4.52 15.03 -2.98
CA MET A 247 4.78 14.23 -1.77
C MET A 247 5.95 14.72 -0.91
N ARG A 248 6.94 15.37 -1.52
CA ARG A 248 8.04 16.02 -0.79
C ARG A 248 7.53 17.14 0.13
N VAL A 249 6.57 17.93 -0.35
CA VAL A 249 5.92 19.00 0.41
C VAL A 249 4.94 18.41 1.43
N VAL A 250 4.16 17.38 1.05
CA VAL A 250 3.28 16.64 1.97
C VAL A 250 4.06 16.12 3.17
N ARG A 251 5.21 15.48 2.93
CA ARG A 251 6.08 14.94 3.98
C ARG A 251 6.58 16.03 4.93
N GLN A 252 6.99 17.19 4.40
CA GLN A 252 7.44 18.31 5.21
C GLN A 252 6.30 18.85 6.09
N GLN A 253 5.14 19.16 5.48
CA GLN A 253 3.97 19.67 6.19
C GLN A 253 3.46 18.68 7.24
N TRP A 254 3.50 17.38 6.93
CA TRP A 254 3.16 16.33 7.86
C TRP A 254 4.08 16.30 9.08
N SER A 255 5.39 16.39 8.87
CA SER A 255 6.37 16.40 9.96
C SER A 255 6.13 17.57 10.92
N GLU A 256 5.89 18.77 10.39
CA GLU A 256 5.58 19.96 11.18
C GLU A 256 4.27 19.78 11.96
N LEU A 257 3.19 19.36 11.28
CA LEU A 257 1.90 19.11 11.90
C LEU A 257 1.98 18.05 13.01
N ARG A 258 2.58 16.88 12.72
CA ARG A 258 2.71 15.77 13.66
C ARG A 258 3.45 16.21 14.93
N ASN A 259 4.52 16.98 14.80
CA ASN A 259 5.25 17.50 15.95
C ASN A 259 4.37 18.41 16.81
N CYS A 260 3.58 19.30 16.20
CA CYS A 260 2.61 20.11 16.95
C CYS A 260 1.56 19.25 17.67
N LEU A 261 1.03 18.22 17.01
CA LEU A 261 -0.01 17.34 17.58
C LEU A 261 0.48 16.53 18.79
N LEU A 262 1.74 16.10 18.78
CA LEU A 262 2.32 15.35 19.89
C LEU A 262 2.64 16.27 21.08
N MET A 263 3.11 17.49 20.82
CA MET A 263 3.42 18.47 21.89
C MET A 263 2.18 18.98 22.64
N THR A 264 0.99 18.93 22.02
CA THR A 264 -0.26 19.35 22.66
C THR A 264 -0.84 18.35 23.66
N LYS A 265 -0.30 17.12 23.75
CA LYS A 265 -0.74 16.11 24.72
C LYS A 265 -0.04 16.18 26.08
N ASP A 266 1.13 16.84 26.15
CA ASP A 266 1.92 16.98 27.38
C ASP A 266 1.52 18.21 28.23
N LYS A 267 0.32 18.77 28.01
CA LYS A 267 -0.28 19.88 28.76
C LYS A 267 -1.68 19.52 29.23
#